data_AF-A0A5R9JFE3-F1
#
_entry.id   AF-A0A5R9JFE3-F1
#
_cell.length_a   1.000
_cell.length_b   1.000
_cell.length_c   1.000
_cell.angle_alpha   90.00
_cell.angle_beta   90.00
_cell.angle_gamma   90.00
#
_symmetry.space_group_name_H-M   'P 1'
#
loop_
_entity.id
_entity.type
_entity.pdbx_description
1 polymer ?
#
loop_
_entity_poly.entity_id
_entity_poly.type
_entity_poly.pdbx_seq_one_letter_code
_entity_poly.pdbx_strand_id
1 'polypeptide(L)'
;MSLKTESFDEASATRIVIERNAGCPDPRLREIMAVLVRHLHEAVRELQLTQQEWRGAIDFLTATGQICSDRRQEFILLSDTLGVSMLVDAINHRKAETATPSTVLGPFHVADAPAMQSGDTISRDGRGSPLVVHGAVLDIDGRPIEGATLDVWQTSEDGYYDTQDPTQPDMNLRGVFQSGADGGFWFRSIVPASYPIPSDGPVGRMLKALARHPMRPAHIHFIVSAPGYQPVTTHIFVEGDPYLESDAVFGVKDALVLPFPMVDDTARGERFGVPSRHHEAEVVIRLQPVPQVIQVENTMNSIRTLGWIGLGKMGTPMATRLVEAGHSVHVYDVSGDATYALRDAGALVAATAHDVVEAADIVFTSLPNDAVLRDLLTTPHGIASRLAGGKILVETSTVSPSASAEVARAIEATGALYVRSPISGSTATAADGKLTVLASGPRAAYETVRPVMEGFATRFFYVGAGEEARTLKLVINMLVGATSALVAEALAFGQKGNLEVRQMLEVINESVVGSPLIGYKSQMLERHDFTPAFTVQQMIKDFDLIIDAARGFMAPVYLTALIRQQYEAANAQGLAEQDFFALLHQYEAQAGLLQSPAAARP
;
A
#
# COMPACT_ATOMS: atom_id res chain seq x y z
N MET A 1 6.85 41.97 -15.98
CA MET A 1 7.72 42.54 -14.94
C MET A 1 8.83 41.52 -14.71
N SER A 2 10.08 41.87 -15.04
CA SER A 2 11.21 40.93 -15.00
C SER A 2 11.39 40.40 -13.57
N LEU A 3 11.19 39.10 -13.36
CA LEU A 3 11.54 38.44 -12.10
C LEU A 3 13.07 38.55 -11.97
N LYS A 4 13.54 39.53 -11.19
CA LYS A 4 14.93 39.53 -10.73
C LYS A 4 15.14 38.19 -10.03
N THR A 5 16.02 37.36 -10.57
CA THR A 5 16.53 36.18 -9.91
C THR A 5 17.09 36.64 -8.57
N GLU A 6 16.39 36.32 -7.48
CA GLU A 6 16.83 36.68 -6.16
C GLU A 6 18.15 35.97 -5.86
N SER A 7 19.10 36.70 -5.26
CA SER A 7 20.42 36.16 -4.96
C SER A 7 20.30 35.09 -3.87
N PHE A 8 21.01 33.98 -4.02
CA PHE A 8 21.09 32.94 -3.00
C PHE A 8 22.11 33.36 -1.94
N ASP A 9 21.63 33.75 -0.76
CA ASP A 9 22.43 34.15 0.39
C ASP A 9 21.88 33.52 1.69
N GLU A 10 22.55 33.76 2.83
CA GLU A 10 22.18 33.17 4.12
C GLU A 10 20.73 33.47 4.55
N ALA A 11 20.23 34.66 4.21
CA ALA A 11 18.89 35.08 4.58
C ALA A 11 17.81 34.51 3.64
N SER A 12 18.13 34.35 2.35
CA SER A 12 17.17 33.93 1.33
C SER A 12 17.18 32.41 1.02
N ALA A 13 18.28 31.71 1.33
CA ALA A 13 18.53 30.32 0.91
C ALA A 13 17.38 29.36 1.21
N THR A 14 16.90 29.32 2.46
CA THR A 14 15.84 28.39 2.89
C THR A 14 14.55 28.60 2.10
N ARG A 15 14.12 29.86 1.95
CA ARG A 15 12.89 30.19 1.22
C ARG A 15 13.04 29.83 -0.26
N ILE A 16 14.16 30.18 -0.90
CA ILE A 16 14.40 29.86 -2.31
C ILE A 16 14.33 28.35 -2.57
N VAL A 17 14.92 27.52 -1.70
CA VAL A 17 14.87 26.05 -1.87
C VAL A 17 13.44 25.52 -1.69
N ILE A 18 12.70 25.99 -0.69
CA ILE A 18 11.30 25.58 -0.48
C ILE A 18 10.42 25.98 -1.67
N GLU A 19 10.56 27.20 -2.19
CA GLU A 19 9.80 27.69 -3.35
C GLU A 19 10.11 26.91 -4.62
N ARG A 20 11.35 26.46 -4.82
CA ARG A 20 11.71 25.58 -5.95
C ARG A 20 10.98 24.24 -5.92
N ASN A 21 10.54 23.79 -4.75
CA ASN A 21 9.77 22.56 -4.56
C ASN A 21 8.25 22.77 -4.71
N ALA A 22 7.77 23.99 -5.00
CA ALA A 22 6.33 24.29 -5.08
C ALA A 22 5.59 23.44 -6.13
N GLY A 23 6.29 23.03 -7.19
CA GLY A 23 5.77 22.17 -8.27
C GLY A 23 5.63 20.69 -7.91
N CYS A 24 5.96 20.27 -6.68
CA CYS A 24 5.76 18.89 -6.22
C CYS A 24 4.25 18.54 -6.19
N PRO A 25 3.80 17.50 -6.91
CA PRO A 25 2.38 17.15 -7.01
C PRO A 25 1.83 16.44 -5.77
N ASP A 26 2.70 15.81 -4.96
CA ASP A 26 2.33 15.19 -3.69
C ASP A 26 2.39 16.26 -2.56
N PRO A 27 1.23 16.67 -1.99
CA PRO A 27 1.21 17.70 -0.95
C PRO A 27 1.95 17.28 0.32
N ARG A 28 1.93 15.98 0.66
CA ARG A 28 2.58 15.47 1.87
C ARG A 28 4.08 15.42 1.68
N LEU A 29 4.56 14.95 0.53
CA LEU A 29 5.98 15.01 0.21
C LEU A 29 6.49 16.46 0.18
N ARG A 30 5.71 17.38 -0.40
CA ARG A 30 6.05 18.81 -0.39
C ARG A 30 6.15 19.38 1.02
N GLU A 31 5.22 19.02 1.90
CA GLU A 31 5.25 19.41 3.31
C GLU A 31 6.49 18.83 4.03
N ILE A 32 6.75 17.53 3.87
CA ILE A 32 7.91 16.84 4.45
C ILE A 32 9.20 17.54 4.01
N MET A 33 9.39 17.76 2.71
CA MET A 33 10.59 18.41 2.19
C MET A 33 10.73 19.85 2.68
N ALA A 34 9.62 20.60 2.80
CA ALA A 34 9.65 21.95 3.33
C ALA A 34 10.07 22.00 4.82
N VAL A 35 9.67 21.00 5.62
CA VAL A 35 10.09 20.87 7.02
C VAL A 35 11.56 20.46 7.11
N LEU A 36 11.99 19.46 6.34
CA LEU A 36 13.37 18.99 6.33
C LEU A 36 14.35 20.08 5.91
N VAL A 37 14.07 20.79 4.81
CA VAL A 37 14.92 21.90 4.33
C VAL A 37 15.03 23.00 5.39
N ARG A 38 13.92 23.33 6.05
CA ARG A 38 13.90 24.38 7.08
C ARG A 38 14.80 24.03 8.25
N HIS A 39 14.62 22.85 8.84
CA HIS A 39 15.40 22.45 10.01
C HIS A 39 16.86 22.14 9.67
N LEU A 40 17.13 21.59 8.48
CA LEU A 40 18.52 21.37 8.03
C LEU A 40 19.26 22.71 7.86
N HIS A 41 18.66 23.69 7.19
CA HIS A 41 19.26 25.01 7.02
C HIS A 41 19.35 25.79 8.33
N GLU A 42 18.41 25.59 9.25
CA GLU A 42 18.48 26.15 10.60
C GLU A 42 19.66 25.57 11.38
N ALA A 43 19.84 24.24 11.39
CA ALA A 43 20.98 23.60 12.04
C ALA A 43 22.33 24.07 11.46
N VAL A 44 22.44 24.21 10.13
CA VAL A 44 23.66 24.73 9.49
C VAL A 44 23.97 26.16 9.94
N ARG A 45 22.95 27.01 10.06
CA ARG A 45 23.10 28.41 10.52
C ARG A 45 23.40 28.49 12.02
N GLU A 46 22.73 27.69 12.83
CA GLU A 46 22.93 27.64 14.28
C GLU A 46 24.37 27.20 14.62
N LEU A 47 24.87 26.18 13.94
CA LEU A 47 26.22 25.66 14.14
C LEU A 47 27.32 26.49 13.48
N GLN A 48 26.97 27.41 12.56
CA GLN A 48 27.92 28.11 11.70
C GLN A 48 28.90 27.12 11.03
N LEU A 49 28.34 26.07 10.44
CA LEU A 49 29.09 24.88 10.03
C LEU A 49 30.24 25.23 9.07
N THR A 50 31.45 24.79 9.40
CA THR A 50 32.61 24.98 8.51
C THR A 50 32.60 23.96 7.36
N GLN A 51 33.34 24.26 6.29
CA GLN A 51 33.50 23.34 5.16
C GLN A 51 34.14 22.00 5.56
N GLN A 52 35.01 22.00 6.57
CA GLN A 52 35.65 20.80 7.08
C GLN A 52 34.65 19.92 7.84
N GLU A 53 33.83 20.51 8.71
CA GLU A 53 32.77 19.80 9.44
C GLU A 53 31.69 19.28 8.49
N TRP A 54 31.31 20.07 7.49
CA TRP A 54 30.39 19.63 6.44
C TRP A 54 30.92 18.41 5.68
N ARG A 55 32.20 18.43 5.29
CA ARG A 55 32.82 17.26 4.66
C ARG A 55 32.83 16.05 5.59
N GLY A 56 33.16 16.24 6.87
CA GLY A 56 33.10 15.17 7.87
C GLY A 56 31.69 14.55 8.02
N ALA A 57 30.65 15.37 8.00
CA ALA A 57 29.26 14.90 8.03
C ALA A 57 28.90 14.08 6.77
N ILE A 58 29.31 14.55 5.59
CA ILE A 58 29.11 13.81 4.34
C ILE A 58 29.88 12.48 4.34
N ASP A 59 31.13 12.47 4.80
CA ASP A 59 31.93 11.24 4.89
C ASP A 59 31.30 10.23 5.87
N PHE A 60 30.76 10.72 7.00
CA PHE A 60 30.03 9.90 7.97
C PHE A 60 28.76 9.27 7.36
N LEU A 61 27.91 10.06 6.70
CA LEU A 61 26.70 9.57 6.04
C LEU A 61 27.01 8.61 4.88
N THR A 62 28.08 8.91 4.13
CA THR A 62 28.57 8.03 3.05
C THR A 62 29.01 6.68 3.60
N ALA A 63 29.83 6.68 4.65
CA ALA A 63 30.27 5.44 5.30
C ALA A 63 29.10 4.66 5.91
N THR A 64 28.08 5.36 6.43
CA THR A 64 26.84 4.76 6.95
C THR A 64 26.09 4.03 5.85
N GLY A 65 25.95 4.64 4.67
CA GLY A 65 25.35 3.98 3.50
C GLY A 65 26.18 2.81 2.98
N GLN A 66 27.51 2.93 2.92
CA GLN A 66 28.40 1.91 2.37
C GLN A 66 28.45 0.61 3.18
N ILE A 67 28.23 0.68 4.50
CA ILE A 67 28.21 -0.52 5.35
C ILE A 67 26.82 -1.19 5.40
N CYS A 68 25.79 -0.55 4.84
CA CYS A 68 24.48 -1.17 4.71
C CYS A 68 24.50 -2.34 3.71
N SER A 69 23.70 -3.36 3.97
CA SER A 69 23.47 -4.54 3.13
C SER A 69 22.06 -5.10 3.39
N ASP A 70 21.69 -6.18 2.70
CA ASP A 70 20.41 -6.88 2.94
C ASP A 70 20.28 -7.42 4.38
N ARG A 71 21.40 -7.57 5.10
CA ARG A 71 21.45 -8.09 6.48
C ARG A 71 21.85 -7.04 7.51
N ARG A 72 22.21 -5.83 7.09
CA ARG A 72 22.65 -4.74 7.98
C ARG A 72 22.10 -3.41 7.49
N GLN A 73 21.31 -2.72 8.30
CA GLN A 73 20.83 -1.38 7.99
C GLN A 73 21.39 -0.37 8.99
N GLU A 74 22.59 0.14 8.71
CA GLU A 74 23.27 1.11 9.57
C GLU A 74 22.50 2.45 9.68
N PHE A 75 21.69 2.81 8.68
CA PHE A 75 20.80 3.97 8.78
C PHE A 75 19.67 3.78 9.80
N ILE A 76 19.18 2.55 10.00
CA ILE A 76 18.23 2.26 11.08
C ILE A 76 18.95 2.38 12.43
N LEU A 77 20.16 1.84 12.55
CA LEU A 77 20.97 1.97 13.76
C LEU A 77 21.28 3.45 14.09
N LEU A 78 21.57 4.26 13.07
CA LEU A 78 21.74 5.70 13.21
C LEU A 78 20.44 6.37 13.70
N SER A 79 19.28 6.00 13.13
CA SER A 79 17.97 6.47 13.58
C SER A 79 17.69 6.13 15.04
N ASP A 80 17.99 4.89 15.45
CA ASP A 80 17.80 4.40 16.81
C ASP A 80 18.68 5.15 17.81
N THR A 81 19.97 5.33 17.48
CA THR A 81 20.94 5.98 18.37
C THR A 81 20.81 7.50 18.42
N LEU A 82 20.11 8.12 17.46
CA LEU A 82 19.67 9.52 17.50
C LEU A 82 18.29 9.69 18.15
N GLY A 83 17.62 8.60 18.54
CA GLY A 83 16.29 8.63 19.15
C GLY A 83 15.14 8.89 18.18
N VAL A 84 15.40 8.94 16.87
CA VAL A 84 14.38 9.21 15.85
C VAL A 84 13.37 8.06 15.79
N SER A 85 13.83 6.81 15.83
CA SER A 85 12.93 5.64 15.79
C SER A 85 11.97 5.63 16.98
N MET A 86 12.45 5.95 18.18
CA MET A 86 11.63 6.04 19.38
C MET A 86 10.69 7.26 19.37
N LEU A 87 11.11 8.37 18.76
CA LEU A 87 10.21 9.51 18.55
C LEU A 87 9.09 9.16 17.56
N VAL A 88 9.41 8.46 16.48
CA VAL A 88 8.42 7.96 15.52
C VAL A 88 7.47 6.97 16.21
N ASP A 89 7.99 6.06 17.03
CA ASP A 89 7.17 5.17 17.87
C ASP A 89 6.21 5.96 18.77
N ALA A 90 6.72 6.93 19.52
CA ALA A 90 5.93 7.76 20.43
C ALA A 90 4.83 8.57 19.71
N ILE A 91 5.11 9.06 18.48
CA ILE A 91 4.13 9.81 17.68
C ILE A 91 3.01 8.88 17.16
N ASN A 92 3.37 7.69 16.68
CA ASN A 92 2.43 6.79 16.01
C ASN A 92 1.68 5.86 16.98
N HIS A 93 2.20 5.68 18.20
CA HIS A 93 1.59 4.87 19.25
C HIS A 93 1.17 5.70 20.45
N ARG A 94 0.47 6.82 20.21
CA ARG A 94 -0.26 7.58 21.25
C ARG A 94 -1.44 6.74 21.75
N LYS A 95 -1.14 5.72 22.55
CA LYS A 95 -2.12 4.80 23.10
C LYS A 95 -2.82 5.40 24.33
N ALA A 96 -3.94 4.81 24.72
CA ALA A 96 -4.55 5.10 26.02
C ALA A 96 -3.52 4.87 27.14
N GLU A 97 -3.53 5.67 28.21
CA GLU A 97 -2.56 5.58 29.32
C GLU A 97 -2.49 4.16 29.94
N THR A 98 -3.55 3.36 29.80
CA THR A 98 -3.63 2.00 30.33
C THR A 98 -3.11 0.91 29.39
N ALA A 99 -2.78 1.22 28.13
CA ALA A 99 -2.24 0.22 27.20
C ALA A 99 -0.74 -0.01 27.43
N THR A 100 -0.25 -1.21 27.11
CA THR A 100 1.18 -1.49 27.19
C THR A 100 1.95 -0.61 26.20
N PRO A 101 2.99 0.12 26.65
CA PRO A 101 3.81 0.94 25.77
C PRO A 101 4.50 0.10 24.69
N SER A 102 4.51 0.61 23.46
CA SER A 102 5.31 0.03 22.37
C SER A 102 6.78 0.39 22.48
N THR A 103 7.62 -0.22 21.65
CA THR A 103 9.05 0.07 21.51
C THR A 103 9.51 -0.34 20.12
N VAL A 104 10.77 -0.04 19.76
CA VAL A 104 11.37 -0.49 18.50
C VAL A 104 11.52 -2.01 18.44
N LEU A 105 11.28 -2.61 17.27
CA LEU A 105 11.39 -4.06 17.06
C LEU A 105 12.78 -4.63 17.36
N GLY A 106 13.83 -3.85 17.06
CA GLY A 106 15.20 -4.32 17.13
C GLY A 106 15.60 -5.17 15.91
N PRO A 107 16.90 -5.20 15.56
CA PRO A 107 17.38 -5.79 14.30
C PRO A 107 17.51 -7.32 14.30
N PHE A 108 17.24 -7.98 15.44
CA PHE A 108 17.48 -9.42 15.65
C PHE A 108 16.20 -10.24 15.77
N HIS A 109 15.04 -9.66 15.43
CA HIS A 109 13.83 -10.43 15.21
C HIS A 109 13.97 -11.29 13.95
N VAL A 110 13.51 -12.53 14.01
CA VAL A 110 13.46 -13.45 12.86
C VAL A 110 12.04 -14.00 12.77
N ALA A 111 11.54 -14.16 11.55
CA ALA A 111 10.27 -14.82 11.31
C ALA A 111 10.37 -16.33 11.61
N ASP A 112 9.21 -16.98 11.70
CA ASP A 112 9.09 -18.44 11.82
C ASP A 112 9.65 -19.04 13.12
N ALA A 113 9.60 -18.26 14.21
CA ALA A 113 9.84 -18.79 15.55
C ALA A 113 8.88 -19.97 15.84
N PRO A 114 9.36 -21.01 16.56
CA PRO A 114 8.60 -22.24 16.76
C PRO A 114 7.31 -21.98 17.55
N ALA A 115 6.19 -22.54 17.09
CA ALA A 115 4.97 -22.60 17.87
C ALA A 115 5.16 -23.50 19.09
N MET A 116 4.83 -23.00 20.28
CA MET A 116 5.07 -23.65 21.56
C MET A 116 3.78 -23.76 22.39
N GLN A 117 3.74 -24.75 23.28
CA GLN A 117 2.67 -24.93 24.26
C GLN A 117 3.00 -24.16 25.54
N SER A 118 1.96 -23.79 26.29
CA SER A 118 2.14 -23.15 27.59
C SER A 118 3.02 -24.02 28.50
N GLY A 119 4.06 -23.42 29.04
CA GLY A 119 5.05 -24.09 29.89
C GLY A 119 6.25 -24.67 29.15
N ASP A 120 6.29 -24.67 27.82
CA ASP A 120 7.50 -25.03 27.08
C ASP A 120 8.67 -24.09 27.43
N THR A 121 9.90 -24.55 27.17
CA THR A 121 11.11 -23.75 27.35
C THR A 121 11.55 -23.16 26.01
N ILE A 122 11.80 -21.85 25.99
CA ILE A 122 12.47 -21.21 24.85
C ILE A 122 14.00 -21.37 24.91
N SER A 123 14.58 -21.66 26.09
CA SER A 123 16.00 -22.03 26.20
C SER A 123 16.19 -23.48 25.77
N ARG A 124 16.93 -23.68 24.67
CA ARG A 124 17.21 -24.99 24.05
C ARG A 124 18.53 -25.59 24.52
N ASP A 125 19.45 -24.76 25.02
CA ASP A 125 20.75 -25.17 25.54
C ASP A 125 20.76 -25.33 27.08
N GLY A 126 19.76 -24.80 27.78
CA GLY A 126 19.66 -24.83 29.24
C GLY A 126 20.74 -24.02 29.96
N ARG A 127 21.42 -23.12 29.25
CA ARG A 127 22.52 -22.31 29.79
C ARG A 127 21.99 -20.99 30.34
N GLY A 128 22.31 -20.67 31.60
CA GLY A 128 21.89 -19.44 32.27
C GLY A 128 21.04 -19.66 33.51
N SER A 129 20.72 -18.57 34.20
CA SER A 129 19.88 -18.59 35.40
C SER A 129 18.42 -18.90 35.02
N PRO A 130 17.80 -19.98 35.52
CA PRO A 130 16.43 -20.36 35.16
C PRO A 130 15.42 -19.24 35.45
N LEU A 131 14.51 -19.00 34.50
CA LEU A 131 13.45 -18.00 34.59
C LEU A 131 12.11 -18.62 34.20
N VAL A 132 11.07 -18.33 34.96
CA VAL A 132 9.68 -18.58 34.56
C VAL A 132 9.04 -17.23 34.22
N VAL A 133 8.59 -17.07 32.98
CA VAL A 133 7.80 -15.91 32.58
C VAL A 133 6.35 -16.32 32.58
N HIS A 134 5.50 -15.60 33.31
CA HIS A 134 4.07 -15.86 33.38
C HIS A 134 3.29 -14.56 33.45
N GLY A 135 2.00 -14.60 33.12
CA GLY A 135 1.14 -13.43 33.25
C GLY A 135 -0.09 -13.53 32.35
N ALA A 136 -0.59 -12.38 31.91
CA ALA A 136 -1.85 -12.33 31.16
C ALA A 136 -1.83 -11.27 30.04
N VAL A 137 -2.53 -11.59 28.94
CA VAL A 137 -2.90 -10.65 27.90
C VAL A 137 -4.32 -10.16 28.15
N LEU A 138 -4.47 -8.84 28.35
CA LEU A 138 -5.71 -8.18 28.71
C LEU A 138 -6.05 -7.07 27.69
N ASP A 139 -7.30 -6.61 27.68
CA ASP A 139 -7.66 -5.34 27.06
C ASP A 139 -7.34 -4.15 27.99
N ILE A 140 -7.53 -2.92 27.50
CA ILE A 140 -7.33 -1.69 28.28
C ILE A 140 -8.30 -1.53 29.46
N ASP A 141 -9.39 -2.30 29.48
CA ASP A 141 -10.38 -2.34 30.56
C ASP A 141 -10.09 -3.48 31.57
N GLY A 142 -9.05 -4.30 31.32
CA GLY A 142 -8.65 -5.42 32.16
C GLY A 142 -9.38 -6.73 31.92
N ARG A 143 -10.11 -6.88 30.81
CA ARG A 143 -10.73 -8.16 30.42
C ARG A 143 -9.69 -9.07 29.76
N PRO A 144 -9.70 -10.38 30.05
CA PRO A 144 -8.77 -11.33 29.44
C PRO A 144 -9.01 -11.47 27.93
N ILE A 145 -7.92 -11.63 27.18
CA ILE A 145 -7.95 -11.88 25.74
C ILE A 145 -7.49 -13.32 25.49
N GLU A 146 -8.42 -14.18 25.08
CA GLU A 146 -8.14 -15.57 24.69
C GLU A 146 -7.50 -15.62 23.29
N GLY A 147 -6.53 -16.52 23.10
CA GLY A 147 -5.93 -16.78 21.79
C GLY A 147 -5.06 -15.64 21.25
N ALA A 148 -4.66 -14.67 22.08
CA ALA A 148 -3.66 -13.68 21.70
C ALA A 148 -2.33 -14.38 21.41
N THR A 149 -1.71 -14.03 20.28
CA THR A 149 -0.40 -14.57 19.89
C THR A 149 0.70 -13.76 20.54
N LEU A 150 1.65 -14.43 21.21
CA LEU A 150 2.85 -13.84 21.81
C LEU A 150 4.09 -14.42 21.13
N ASP A 151 4.73 -13.63 20.28
CA ASP A 151 6.05 -13.95 19.70
C ASP A 151 7.13 -13.34 20.60
N VAL A 152 7.97 -14.20 21.18
CA VAL A 152 8.97 -13.84 22.19
C VAL A 152 10.37 -14.20 21.76
N TRP A 153 11.32 -13.31 22.05
CA TRP A 153 12.75 -13.60 21.86
C TRP A 153 13.63 -12.80 22.83
N GLN A 154 14.82 -13.31 23.11
CA GLN A 154 15.80 -12.64 24.00
C GLN A 154 17.23 -13.10 23.70
N THR A 155 18.20 -12.46 24.35
CA THR A 155 19.61 -12.87 24.33
C THR A 155 19.90 -14.03 25.28
N SER A 156 20.99 -14.75 24.98
CA SER A 156 21.59 -15.74 25.88
C SER A 156 22.25 -15.11 27.11
N GLU A 157 22.73 -15.93 28.04
CA GLU A 157 23.50 -15.47 29.21
C GLU A 157 24.77 -14.68 28.84
N ASP A 158 25.31 -14.93 27.65
CA ASP A 158 26.51 -14.25 27.13
C ASP A 158 26.16 -12.93 26.40
N GLY A 159 24.88 -12.59 26.28
CA GLY A 159 24.42 -11.36 25.61
C GLY A 159 24.41 -11.45 24.08
N TYR A 160 24.21 -12.64 23.51
CA TYR A 160 24.11 -12.83 22.06
C TYR A 160 22.79 -13.48 21.65
N TYR A 161 22.26 -13.07 20.51
CA TYR A 161 21.22 -13.82 19.81
C TYR A 161 21.82 -15.01 19.05
N ASP A 162 21.04 -16.06 18.84
CA ASP A 162 21.39 -17.22 18.02
C ASP A 162 21.92 -16.85 16.62
N THR A 163 21.37 -15.82 16.00
CA THR A 163 21.84 -15.31 14.69
C THR A 163 23.26 -14.71 14.72
N GLN A 164 23.77 -14.39 15.90
CA GLN A 164 25.10 -13.78 16.10
C GLN A 164 26.13 -14.80 16.58
N ASP A 165 25.70 -15.87 17.24
CA ASP A 165 26.56 -16.89 17.82
C ASP A 165 26.22 -18.28 17.24
N PRO A 166 27.03 -18.80 16.29
CA PRO A 166 26.78 -20.07 15.64
C PRO A 166 26.94 -21.29 16.58
N THR A 167 27.40 -21.08 17.82
CA THR A 167 27.48 -22.17 18.82
C THR A 167 26.16 -22.40 19.54
N GLN A 168 25.21 -21.47 19.45
CA GLN A 168 23.87 -21.64 19.99
C GLN A 168 23.03 -22.57 19.11
N PRO A 169 22.06 -23.31 19.70
CA PRO A 169 21.07 -24.04 18.93
C PRO A 169 20.29 -23.11 17.99
N ASP A 170 19.86 -23.65 16.85
CA ASP A 170 18.95 -22.94 15.96
C ASP A 170 17.66 -22.54 16.68
N MET A 171 17.20 -21.29 16.50
CA MET A 171 16.04 -20.69 17.17
C MET A 171 16.11 -20.77 18.70
N ASN A 172 17.30 -20.73 19.30
CA ASN A 172 17.47 -20.66 20.75
C ASN A 172 16.83 -19.37 21.30
N LEU A 173 16.14 -19.48 22.43
CA LEU A 173 15.52 -18.36 23.14
C LEU A 173 14.46 -17.61 22.32
N ARG A 174 13.76 -18.33 21.43
CA ARG A 174 12.66 -17.85 20.60
C ARG A 174 11.46 -18.78 20.71
N GLY A 175 10.25 -18.23 20.69
CA GLY A 175 9.03 -19.04 20.66
C GLY A 175 7.76 -18.21 20.44
N VAL A 176 6.73 -18.86 19.92
CA VAL A 176 5.40 -18.27 19.72
C VAL A 176 4.38 -19.03 20.57
N PHE A 177 3.66 -18.31 21.43
CA PHE A 177 2.67 -18.85 22.34
C PHE A 177 1.28 -18.26 22.07
N GLN A 178 0.24 -18.89 22.60
CA GLN A 178 -1.11 -18.35 22.64
C GLN A 178 -1.60 -18.22 24.09
N SER A 179 -2.31 -17.14 24.40
CA SER A 179 -2.98 -16.97 25.69
C SER A 179 -4.19 -17.91 25.84
N GLY A 180 -4.42 -18.38 27.06
CA GLY A 180 -5.59 -19.20 27.42
C GLY A 180 -6.88 -18.39 27.57
N ALA A 181 -7.97 -19.07 27.94
CA ALA A 181 -9.31 -18.47 28.10
C ALA A 181 -9.37 -17.38 29.19
N ASP A 182 -8.49 -17.44 30.19
CA ASP A 182 -8.30 -16.42 31.22
C ASP A 182 -7.29 -15.34 30.82
N GLY A 183 -6.87 -15.32 29.55
CA GLY A 183 -5.79 -14.48 29.03
C GLY A 183 -4.40 -14.90 29.48
N GLY A 184 -4.30 -15.97 30.28
CA GLY A 184 -3.06 -16.41 30.90
C GLY A 184 -2.06 -17.00 29.90
N PHE A 185 -0.79 -16.78 30.13
CA PHE A 185 0.31 -17.46 29.45
C PHE A 185 1.45 -17.72 30.44
N TRP A 186 2.26 -18.74 30.18
CA TRP A 186 3.55 -18.91 30.84
C TRP A 186 4.49 -19.77 30.02
N PHE A 187 5.79 -19.57 30.20
CA PHE A 187 6.86 -20.34 29.57
C PHE A 187 8.14 -20.29 30.42
N ARG A 188 9.07 -21.21 30.14
CA ARG A 188 10.39 -21.25 30.78
C ARG A 188 11.44 -20.61 29.88
N SER A 189 12.39 -19.92 30.48
CA SER A 189 13.51 -19.26 29.82
C SER A 189 14.70 -19.19 30.80
N ILE A 190 15.63 -18.30 30.49
CA ILE A 190 16.70 -17.85 31.38
C ILE A 190 16.59 -16.33 31.56
N VAL A 191 17.21 -15.80 32.62
CA VAL A 191 17.35 -14.34 32.77
C VAL A 191 18.19 -13.80 31.60
N PRO A 192 17.68 -12.84 30.79
CA PRO A 192 18.42 -12.30 29.67
C PRO A 192 19.64 -11.49 30.14
N ALA A 193 20.66 -11.38 29.29
CA ALA A 193 21.81 -10.53 29.54
C ALA A 193 21.76 -9.26 28.71
N SER A 194 22.32 -8.18 29.27
CA SER A 194 22.63 -6.95 28.55
C SER A 194 23.54 -7.22 27.35
N TYR A 195 23.29 -6.52 26.24
CA TYR A 195 24.02 -6.77 25.01
C TYR A 195 24.33 -5.48 24.23
N PRO A 196 25.44 -5.44 23.46
CA PRO A 196 25.75 -4.29 22.63
C PRO A 196 24.96 -4.30 21.32
N ILE A 197 24.51 -3.13 20.87
CA ILE A 197 24.21 -2.92 19.45
C ILE A 197 25.51 -3.01 18.61
N PRO A 198 25.43 -3.27 17.29
CA PRO A 198 26.61 -3.23 16.42
C PRO A 198 27.41 -1.92 16.59
N SER A 199 28.72 -2.02 16.83
CA SER A 199 29.58 -0.87 17.15
C SER A 199 30.87 -0.81 16.32
N ASP A 200 31.01 -1.70 15.34
CA ASP A 200 32.11 -1.77 14.38
C ASP A 200 31.98 -0.74 13.23
N GLY A 201 30.79 -0.13 13.08
CA GLY A 201 30.45 0.81 12.01
C GLY A 201 30.64 2.29 12.37
N PRO A 202 30.28 3.20 11.44
CA PRO A 202 30.26 4.64 11.68
C PRO A 202 29.45 5.03 12.92
N VAL A 203 28.29 4.41 13.16
CA VAL A 203 27.45 4.73 14.31
C VAL A 203 28.15 4.38 15.63
N GLY A 204 28.83 3.23 15.69
CA GLY A 204 29.65 2.86 16.84
C GLY A 204 30.78 3.85 17.11
N ARG A 205 31.45 4.33 16.06
CA ARG A 205 32.46 5.40 16.19
C ARG A 205 31.86 6.71 16.68
N MET A 206 30.67 7.08 16.21
CA MET A 206 29.93 8.25 16.68
C MET A 206 29.61 8.14 18.17
N LEU A 207 29.05 7.01 18.62
CA LEU A 207 28.76 6.79 20.05
C LEU A 207 30.02 6.94 20.89
N LYS A 208 31.12 6.30 20.49
CA LYS A 208 32.41 6.42 21.18
C LYS A 208 32.91 7.87 21.24
N ALA A 209 32.80 8.62 20.13
CA ALA A 209 33.18 10.03 20.07
C ALA A 209 32.32 10.92 20.98
N LEU A 210 31.04 10.54 21.18
CA LEU A 210 30.11 11.18 22.11
C LEU A 210 30.22 10.66 23.56
N ALA A 211 31.22 9.83 23.86
CA ALA A 211 31.39 9.17 25.16
C ALA A 211 30.17 8.32 25.60
N ARG A 212 29.45 7.72 24.63
CA ARG A 212 28.33 6.79 24.85
C ARG A 212 28.78 5.34 24.65
N HIS A 213 28.15 4.41 25.36
CA HIS A 213 28.32 2.98 25.16
C HIS A 213 27.26 2.38 24.22
N PRO A 214 27.52 1.23 23.58
CA PRO A 214 26.55 0.56 22.71
C PRO A 214 25.58 -0.37 23.46
N MET A 215 25.67 -0.47 24.78
CA MET A 215 24.88 -1.44 25.54
C MET A 215 23.39 -1.10 25.56
N ARG A 216 22.58 -2.15 25.38
CA ARG A 216 21.17 -2.20 25.72
C ARG A 216 21.01 -3.00 27.03
N PRO A 217 20.11 -2.57 27.94
CA PRO A 217 19.83 -3.29 29.17
C PRO A 217 19.25 -4.69 28.90
N ALA A 218 19.36 -5.60 29.85
CA ALA A 218 18.75 -6.93 29.76
C ALA A 218 17.22 -6.86 29.58
N HIS A 219 16.68 -7.52 28.56
CA HIS A 219 15.24 -7.55 28.31
C HIS A 219 14.77 -8.76 27.52
N ILE A 220 13.45 -8.99 27.57
CA ILE A 220 12.72 -9.94 26.74
C ILE A 220 11.86 -9.16 25.76
N HIS A 221 11.91 -9.51 24.49
CA HIS A 221 11.06 -8.93 23.46
C HIS A 221 9.72 -9.65 23.37
N PHE A 222 8.68 -8.88 23.03
CA PHE A 222 7.35 -9.39 22.75
C PHE A 222 6.79 -8.69 21.50
N ILE A 223 6.23 -9.47 20.57
CA ILE A 223 5.18 -9.01 19.66
C ILE A 223 3.91 -9.69 20.09
N VAL A 224 2.93 -8.91 20.54
CA VAL A 224 1.63 -9.42 20.94
C VAL A 224 0.55 -8.90 20.01
N SER A 225 -0.26 -9.82 19.50
CA SER A 225 -1.37 -9.51 18.61
C SER A 225 -2.59 -10.35 18.96
N ALA A 226 -3.77 -9.76 18.78
CA ALA A 226 -5.05 -10.46 18.91
C ALA A 226 -6.05 -9.84 17.92
N PRO A 227 -6.98 -10.64 17.35
CA PRO A 227 -8.04 -10.12 16.50
C PRO A 227 -8.84 -9.00 17.19
N GLY A 228 -9.07 -7.88 16.50
CA GLY A 228 -9.80 -6.73 17.06
C GLY A 228 -8.96 -5.75 17.90
N TYR A 229 -7.66 -6.04 18.08
CA TYR A 229 -6.75 -5.21 18.86
C TYR A 229 -5.58 -4.70 18.01
N GLN A 230 -5.06 -3.53 18.36
CA GLN A 230 -3.81 -3.03 17.79
C GLN A 230 -2.65 -3.89 18.31
N PRO A 231 -1.84 -4.49 17.42
CA PRO A 231 -0.66 -5.24 17.85
C PRO A 231 0.31 -4.31 18.59
N VAL A 232 1.11 -4.90 19.47
CA VAL A 232 2.16 -4.19 20.20
C VAL A 232 3.47 -4.94 20.10
N THR A 233 4.50 -4.24 19.62
CA THR A 233 5.89 -4.63 19.80
C THR A 233 6.39 -3.94 21.06
N THR A 234 6.85 -4.71 22.06
CA THR A 234 7.28 -4.20 23.36
C THR A 234 8.48 -4.98 23.90
N HIS A 235 9.08 -4.47 24.98
CA HIS A 235 10.18 -5.07 25.72
C HIS A 235 9.79 -5.16 27.19
N ILE A 236 10.28 -6.17 27.89
CA ILE A 236 10.24 -6.24 29.35
C ILE A 236 11.69 -6.21 29.85
N PHE A 237 12.06 -5.11 30.50
CA PHE A 237 13.41 -4.87 31.01
C PHE A 237 13.56 -5.38 32.44
N VAL A 238 14.75 -5.91 32.74
CA VAL A 238 15.08 -6.41 34.08
C VAL A 238 15.40 -5.23 35.01
N GLU A 239 14.63 -5.10 36.10
CA GLU A 239 14.89 -4.10 37.14
C GLU A 239 16.31 -4.26 37.72
N GLY A 240 17.01 -3.14 37.87
CA GLY A 240 18.37 -3.11 38.42
C GLY A 240 19.49 -3.36 37.42
N ASP A 241 19.17 -3.55 36.12
CA ASP A 241 20.20 -3.62 35.09
C ASP A 241 20.99 -2.29 34.99
N PRO A 242 22.34 -2.33 34.90
CA PRO A 242 23.17 -1.13 34.94
C PRO A 242 23.00 -0.18 33.75
N TYR A 243 22.31 -0.60 32.67
CA TYR A 243 22.14 0.20 31.45
C TYR A 243 20.72 0.75 31.25
N LEU A 244 19.84 0.63 32.25
CA LEU A 244 18.46 1.15 32.15
C LEU A 244 18.41 2.65 31.86
N GLU A 245 19.24 3.45 32.52
CA GLU A 245 19.27 4.92 32.36
C GLU A 245 20.05 5.38 31.12
N SER A 246 20.76 4.46 30.44
CA SER A 246 21.72 4.79 29.40
C SER A 246 21.58 3.94 28.13
N ASP A 247 20.42 3.30 27.94
CA ASP A 247 20.11 2.48 26.77
C ASP A 247 20.51 3.18 25.46
N ALA A 248 21.33 2.50 24.65
CA ALA A 248 21.88 3.06 23.43
C ALA A 248 20.82 3.49 22.41
N VAL A 249 19.61 2.92 22.47
CA VAL A 249 18.51 3.16 21.52
C VAL A 249 17.28 3.83 22.13
N PHE A 250 17.35 4.28 23.40
CA PHE A 250 16.26 4.95 24.10
C PHE A 250 14.94 4.14 24.19
N GLY A 251 15.04 2.80 24.19
CA GLY A 251 13.89 1.90 24.18
C GLY A 251 13.26 1.66 25.57
N VAL A 252 13.97 2.03 26.64
CA VAL A 252 13.49 1.88 28.03
C VAL A 252 12.34 2.84 28.32
N LYS A 253 11.27 2.28 28.89
CA LYS A 253 10.13 3.03 29.43
C LYS A 253 9.85 2.47 30.83
N ASP A 254 9.61 3.33 31.82
CA ASP A 254 9.47 2.91 33.23
C ASP A 254 8.41 1.82 33.43
N ALA A 255 7.29 1.91 32.72
CA ALA A 255 6.21 0.92 32.77
C ALA A 255 6.57 -0.47 32.20
N LEU A 256 7.76 -0.60 31.59
CA LEU A 256 8.29 -1.83 31.01
C LEU A 256 9.44 -2.43 31.85
N VAL A 257 9.84 -1.78 32.94
CA VAL A 257 10.87 -2.27 33.87
C VAL A 257 10.20 -3.09 34.96
N LEU A 258 10.49 -4.39 35.01
CA LEU A 258 9.84 -5.32 35.95
C LEU A 258 10.89 -6.03 36.82
N PRO A 259 10.56 -6.35 38.09
CA PRO A 259 11.42 -7.14 38.96
C PRO A 259 11.42 -8.60 38.50
N PHE A 260 12.60 -9.22 38.54
CA PHE A 260 12.79 -10.65 38.29
C PHE A 260 13.24 -11.31 39.60
N PRO A 261 12.36 -11.42 40.62
CA PRO A 261 12.75 -11.94 41.93
C PRO A 261 13.25 -13.38 41.85
N MET A 262 14.29 -13.68 42.63
CA MET A 262 14.71 -15.05 42.90
C MET A 262 13.72 -15.70 43.88
N VAL A 263 13.11 -16.79 43.46
CA VAL A 263 12.25 -17.67 44.26
C VAL A 263 13.10 -18.86 44.72
N ASP A 264 12.97 -19.25 46.00
CA ASP A 264 13.59 -20.46 46.57
C ASP A 264 12.48 -21.31 47.21
N ASP A 265 11.73 -22.04 46.37
CA ASP A 265 10.54 -22.82 46.77
C ASP A 265 10.43 -24.09 45.91
N THR A 266 10.63 -25.24 46.54
CA THR A 266 10.56 -26.55 45.89
C THR A 266 9.20 -26.84 45.25
N ALA A 267 8.09 -26.51 45.91
CA ALA A 267 6.76 -26.80 45.39
C ALA A 267 6.46 -25.93 44.15
N ARG A 268 6.97 -24.70 44.14
CA ARG A 268 6.86 -23.78 43.02
C ARG A 268 7.75 -24.19 41.85
N GLY A 269 8.97 -24.65 42.11
CA GLY A 269 9.86 -25.24 41.11
C GLY A 269 9.26 -26.49 40.46
N GLU A 270 8.71 -27.41 41.26
CA GLU A 270 8.00 -28.60 40.77
C GLU A 270 6.79 -28.24 39.90
N ARG A 271 6.00 -27.21 40.29
CA ARG A 271 4.84 -26.74 39.51
C ARG A 271 5.22 -26.28 38.10
N PHE A 272 6.32 -25.55 37.96
CA PHE A 272 6.75 -25.00 36.68
C PHE A 272 7.75 -25.90 35.94
N GLY A 273 8.21 -26.98 36.55
CA GLY A 273 9.24 -27.85 35.98
C GLY A 273 10.60 -27.16 35.85
N VAL A 274 11.01 -26.44 36.90
CA VAL A 274 12.30 -25.74 37.06
C VAL A 274 12.94 -26.08 38.42
N PRO A 275 14.25 -25.81 38.65
CA PRO A 275 14.87 -26.01 39.97
C PRO A 275 14.17 -25.21 41.07
N SER A 276 14.34 -25.59 42.35
CA SER A 276 13.75 -24.87 43.49
C SER A 276 14.17 -23.40 43.57
N ARG A 277 15.38 -23.10 43.07
CA ARG A 277 15.91 -21.75 42.91
C ARG A 277 15.80 -21.31 41.46
N HIS A 278 14.89 -20.39 41.19
CA HIS A 278 14.64 -19.83 39.86
C HIS A 278 14.15 -18.38 39.96
N HIS A 279 14.29 -17.62 38.89
CA HIS A 279 13.66 -16.31 38.77
C HIS A 279 12.22 -16.43 38.25
N GLU A 280 11.36 -15.48 38.62
CA GLU A 280 10.05 -15.33 37.99
C GLU A 280 9.87 -13.91 37.45
N ALA A 281 9.15 -13.77 36.34
CA ALA A 281 8.72 -12.49 35.80
C ALA A 281 7.21 -12.53 35.53
N GLU A 282 6.45 -11.68 36.24
CA GLU A 282 5.01 -11.52 36.05
C GLU A 282 4.72 -10.41 35.05
N VAL A 283 4.22 -10.75 33.86
CA VAL A 283 4.09 -9.83 32.72
C VAL A 283 2.63 -9.64 32.34
N VAL A 284 2.14 -8.40 32.44
CA VAL A 284 0.79 -8.03 31.99
C VAL A 284 0.88 -7.21 30.72
N ILE A 285 0.29 -7.71 29.64
CA ILE A 285 0.26 -7.03 28.34
C ILE A 285 -1.17 -6.58 28.06
N ARG A 286 -1.37 -5.27 27.95
CA ARG A 286 -2.66 -4.63 27.67
C ARG A 286 -2.71 -4.18 26.23
N LEU A 287 -3.56 -4.84 25.44
CA LEU A 287 -3.79 -4.46 24.06
C LEU A 287 -4.89 -3.41 23.97
N GLN A 288 -4.64 -2.39 23.16
CA GLN A 288 -5.64 -1.39 22.84
C GLN A 288 -6.58 -1.95 21.77
N PRO A 289 -7.91 -1.96 22.00
CA PRO A 289 -8.88 -2.21 20.94
C PRO A 289 -8.61 -1.20 19.83
N VAL A 290 -8.62 -1.65 18.58
CA VAL A 290 -8.51 -0.66 17.51
C VAL A 290 -9.73 0.26 17.59
N PRO A 291 -9.57 1.60 17.56
CA PRO A 291 -10.70 2.51 17.69
C PRO A 291 -11.82 2.12 16.73
N GLN A 292 -13.06 2.03 17.23
CA GLN A 292 -14.24 1.86 16.38
C GLN A 292 -14.48 3.14 15.55
N VAL A 293 -13.59 3.41 14.59
CA VAL A 293 -14.07 3.76 13.25
C VAL A 293 -14.55 2.42 12.73
N ILE A 294 -15.88 2.21 12.62
CA ILE A 294 -16.56 1.00 12.12
C ILE A 294 -15.55 0.06 11.46
N GLN A 295 -14.94 -0.81 12.28
CA GLN A 295 -13.88 -1.66 11.83
C GLN A 295 -14.54 -2.86 11.20
N VAL A 296 -14.64 -2.81 9.88
CA VAL A 296 -14.87 -3.99 9.09
C VAL A 296 -13.66 -4.89 9.27
N GLU A 297 -13.89 -6.05 9.87
CA GLU A 297 -12.90 -7.09 10.09
C GLU A 297 -12.04 -7.33 8.85
N ASN A 298 -10.72 -7.34 9.08
CA ASN A 298 -9.72 -7.84 8.15
C ASN A 298 -9.84 -9.38 8.09
N THR A 299 -10.91 -9.86 7.46
CA THR A 299 -11.03 -11.24 7.03
C THR A 299 -10.53 -11.31 5.59
N MET A 300 -9.27 -11.68 5.40
CA MET A 300 -8.96 -12.50 4.23
C MET A 300 -9.82 -13.76 4.39
N ASN A 301 -10.82 -13.90 3.50
CA ASN A 301 -11.84 -14.96 3.45
C ASN A 301 -13.05 -14.91 4.42
N SER A 302 -13.71 -13.76 4.60
CA SER A 302 -15.16 -13.81 4.83
C SER A 302 -15.85 -13.84 3.47
N ILE A 303 -16.60 -14.91 3.21
CA ILE A 303 -17.53 -14.96 2.09
C ILE A 303 -18.54 -13.82 2.31
N ARG A 304 -18.54 -12.83 1.41
CA ARG A 304 -19.48 -11.70 1.44
C ARG A 304 -20.55 -11.89 0.38
N THR A 305 -21.71 -11.30 0.64
CA THR A 305 -22.75 -11.12 -0.38
C THR A 305 -22.49 -9.80 -1.11
N LEU A 306 -22.18 -9.89 -2.40
CA LEU A 306 -21.79 -8.79 -3.27
C LEU A 306 -22.84 -8.61 -4.36
N GLY A 307 -23.06 -7.38 -4.79
CA GLY A 307 -23.87 -7.06 -5.95
C GLY A 307 -22.99 -6.62 -7.12
N TRP A 308 -23.33 -7.00 -8.34
CA TRP A 308 -22.65 -6.54 -9.55
C TRP A 308 -23.65 -6.21 -10.65
N ILE A 309 -23.64 -4.96 -11.12
CA ILE A 309 -24.52 -4.48 -12.19
C ILE A 309 -23.67 -4.03 -13.38
N GLY A 310 -23.90 -4.65 -14.54
CA GLY A 310 -23.15 -4.39 -15.77
C GLY A 310 -22.07 -5.44 -16.01
N LEU A 311 -22.37 -6.37 -16.91
CA LEU A 311 -21.60 -7.57 -17.26
C LEU A 311 -21.04 -7.47 -18.69
N GLY A 312 -20.56 -6.29 -19.07
CA GLY A 312 -19.87 -6.08 -20.34
C GLY A 312 -18.47 -6.71 -20.39
N LYS A 313 -17.67 -6.27 -21.37
CA LYS A 313 -16.27 -6.75 -21.61
C LYS A 313 -15.38 -6.73 -20.36
N MET A 314 -15.56 -5.74 -19.49
CA MET A 314 -14.81 -5.60 -18.24
C MET A 314 -15.55 -6.15 -17.02
N GLY A 315 -16.87 -5.94 -16.95
CA GLY A 315 -17.69 -6.37 -15.82
C GLY A 315 -17.71 -7.89 -15.62
N THR A 316 -17.89 -8.65 -16.70
CA THR A 316 -17.93 -10.12 -16.64
C THR A 316 -16.68 -10.72 -16.00
N PRO A 317 -15.45 -10.50 -16.51
CA PRO A 317 -14.26 -11.12 -15.93
C PRO A 317 -14.01 -10.69 -14.47
N MET A 318 -14.30 -9.43 -14.10
CA MET A 318 -14.15 -8.99 -12.71
C MET A 318 -15.15 -9.69 -11.77
N ALA A 319 -16.42 -9.80 -12.18
CA ALA A 319 -17.44 -10.51 -11.41
C ALA A 319 -17.10 -12.01 -11.27
N THR A 320 -16.63 -12.65 -12.35
CA THR A 320 -16.21 -14.06 -12.34
C THR A 320 -15.11 -14.30 -11.30
N ARG A 321 -14.10 -13.43 -11.22
CA ARG A 321 -13.03 -13.56 -10.22
C ARG A 321 -13.54 -13.46 -8.79
N LEU A 322 -14.53 -12.61 -8.52
CA LEU A 322 -15.14 -12.51 -7.19
C LEU A 322 -15.93 -13.78 -6.82
N VAL A 323 -16.61 -14.39 -7.79
CA VAL A 323 -17.29 -15.68 -7.58
C VAL A 323 -16.27 -16.80 -7.32
N GLU A 324 -15.19 -16.87 -8.10
CA GLU A 324 -14.12 -17.86 -7.92
C GLU A 324 -13.35 -17.69 -6.61
N ALA A 325 -13.27 -16.46 -6.09
CA ALA A 325 -12.76 -16.17 -4.75
C ALA A 325 -13.70 -16.63 -3.62
N GLY A 326 -14.85 -17.21 -3.96
CA GLY A 326 -15.81 -17.79 -3.02
C GLY A 326 -16.87 -16.83 -2.51
N HIS A 327 -16.96 -15.60 -3.02
CA HIS A 327 -18.01 -14.66 -2.64
C HIS A 327 -19.38 -15.04 -3.24
N SER A 328 -20.45 -14.70 -2.53
CA SER A 328 -21.82 -14.84 -3.05
C SER A 328 -22.16 -13.59 -3.88
N VAL A 329 -22.07 -13.69 -5.22
CA VAL A 329 -22.23 -12.52 -6.10
C VAL A 329 -23.59 -12.54 -6.80
N HIS A 330 -24.45 -11.57 -6.47
CA HIS A 330 -25.68 -11.29 -7.18
C HIS A 330 -25.40 -10.42 -8.40
N VAL A 331 -25.77 -10.90 -9.59
CA VAL A 331 -25.42 -10.24 -10.86
C VAL A 331 -26.66 -9.84 -11.65
N TYR A 332 -26.59 -8.68 -12.31
CA TYR A 332 -27.60 -8.23 -13.26
C TYR A 332 -26.95 -7.49 -14.45
N ASP A 333 -27.48 -7.73 -15.64
CA ASP A 333 -27.22 -6.93 -16.84
C ASP A 333 -28.53 -6.83 -17.64
N VAL A 334 -28.67 -5.76 -18.43
CA VAL A 334 -29.82 -5.59 -19.32
C VAL A 334 -29.82 -6.61 -20.46
N SER A 335 -28.65 -7.13 -20.82
CA SER A 335 -28.45 -8.22 -21.77
C SER A 335 -28.38 -9.56 -21.03
N GLY A 336 -29.35 -10.44 -21.28
CA GLY A 336 -29.42 -11.75 -20.63
C GLY A 336 -28.22 -12.67 -20.92
N ASP A 337 -27.57 -12.53 -22.06
CA ASP A 337 -26.52 -13.45 -22.51
C ASP A 337 -25.32 -13.53 -21.55
N ALA A 338 -24.88 -12.39 -21.00
CA ALA A 338 -23.76 -12.34 -20.07
C ALA A 338 -24.11 -12.90 -18.68
N THR A 339 -25.39 -12.82 -18.29
CA THR A 339 -25.86 -13.38 -17.01
C THR A 339 -25.82 -14.91 -17.01
N TYR A 340 -26.07 -15.56 -18.15
CA TYR A 340 -26.02 -17.03 -18.26
C TYR A 340 -24.60 -17.58 -18.06
N ALA A 341 -23.59 -16.95 -18.65
CA ALA A 341 -22.20 -17.37 -18.50
C ALA A 341 -21.72 -17.28 -17.03
N LEU A 342 -22.13 -16.23 -16.32
CA LEU A 342 -21.78 -16.04 -14.90
C LEU A 342 -22.55 -16.95 -13.96
N ARG A 343 -23.80 -17.30 -14.29
CA ARG A 343 -24.56 -18.32 -13.56
C ARG A 343 -23.81 -19.65 -13.55
N ASP A 344 -23.29 -20.06 -14.70
CA ASP A 344 -22.56 -21.32 -14.83
C ASP A 344 -21.22 -21.28 -14.06
N ALA A 345 -20.66 -20.09 -13.81
CA ALA A 345 -19.53 -19.87 -12.92
C ALA A 345 -19.89 -19.82 -11.41
N GLY A 346 -21.18 -19.87 -11.05
CA GLY A 346 -21.66 -19.88 -9.66
C GLY A 346 -22.31 -18.58 -9.17
N ALA A 347 -22.51 -17.57 -10.04
CA ALA A 347 -23.18 -16.33 -9.67
C ALA A 347 -24.70 -16.50 -9.48
N LEU A 348 -25.29 -15.65 -8.63
CA LEU A 348 -26.72 -15.58 -8.39
C LEU A 348 -27.36 -14.55 -9.33
N VAL A 349 -28.08 -14.99 -10.34
CA VAL A 349 -28.71 -14.08 -11.32
C VAL A 349 -29.95 -13.42 -10.71
N ALA A 350 -29.93 -12.09 -10.64
CA ALA A 350 -31.05 -11.27 -10.19
C ALA A 350 -31.95 -10.89 -11.37
N ALA A 351 -33.25 -10.72 -11.13
CA ALA A 351 -34.21 -10.36 -12.19
C ALA A 351 -34.15 -8.87 -12.55
N THR A 352 -33.77 -8.02 -11.59
CA THR A 352 -33.64 -6.58 -11.77
C THR A 352 -32.41 -6.02 -11.02
N ALA A 353 -31.98 -4.81 -11.39
CA ALA A 353 -30.93 -4.09 -10.66
C ALA A 353 -31.33 -3.77 -9.20
N HIS A 354 -32.62 -3.61 -8.92
CA HIS A 354 -33.14 -3.41 -7.56
C HIS A 354 -32.93 -4.65 -6.70
N ASP A 355 -33.18 -5.84 -7.26
CA ASP A 355 -32.98 -7.12 -6.54
C ASP A 355 -31.50 -7.32 -6.16
N VAL A 356 -30.56 -6.83 -6.98
CA VAL A 356 -29.12 -6.85 -6.65
C VAL A 356 -28.82 -5.97 -5.44
N VAL A 357 -29.40 -4.78 -5.38
CA VAL A 357 -29.18 -3.83 -4.28
C VAL A 357 -29.84 -4.28 -2.97
N GLU A 358 -30.98 -4.96 -3.05
CA GLU A 358 -31.62 -5.55 -1.87
C GLU A 358 -30.79 -6.70 -1.29
N ALA A 359 -30.16 -7.51 -2.13
CA ALA A 359 -29.42 -8.69 -1.71
C ALA A 359 -28.02 -8.40 -1.13
N ALA A 360 -27.39 -7.27 -1.46
CA ALA A 360 -25.98 -7.01 -1.14
C ALA A 360 -25.72 -5.67 -0.46
N ASP A 361 -24.69 -5.63 0.39
CA ASP A 361 -24.25 -4.41 1.08
C ASP A 361 -23.15 -3.65 0.34
N ILE A 362 -22.43 -4.34 -0.56
CA ILE A 362 -21.45 -3.74 -1.47
C ILE A 362 -21.92 -4.03 -2.89
N VAL A 363 -22.19 -2.98 -3.65
CA VAL A 363 -22.71 -3.08 -5.02
C VAL A 363 -21.70 -2.45 -5.97
N PHE A 364 -21.21 -3.24 -6.91
CA PHE A 364 -20.34 -2.81 -7.99
C PHE A 364 -21.15 -2.43 -9.23
N THR A 365 -20.73 -1.38 -9.93
CA THR A 365 -21.27 -1.06 -11.27
C THR A 365 -20.16 -0.97 -12.30
N SER A 366 -20.41 -1.47 -13.52
CA SER A 366 -19.53 -1.32 -14.68
C SER A 366 -20.34 -1.04 -15.95
N LEU A 367 -20.43 0.23 -16.31
CA LEU A 367 -21.40 0.81 -17.25
C LEU A 367 -20.68 1.50 -18.43
N PRO A 368 -21.33 1.59 -19.60
CA PRO A 368 -20.66 2.07 -20.81
C PRO A 368 -20.43 3.59 -20.85
N ASN A 369 -21.33 4.38 -20.27
CA ASN A 369 -21.32 5.85 -20.38
C ASN A 369 -22.14 6.55 -19.29
N ASP A 370 -22.04 7.88 -19.26
CA ASP A 370 -22.74 8.76 -18.33
C ASP A 370 -24.27 8.64 -18.37
N ALA A 371 -24.86 8.42 -19.54
CA ALA A 371 -26.32 8.34 -19.67
C ALA A 371 -26.86 7.11 -18.95
N VAL A 372 -26.21 5.95 -19.13
CA VAL A 372 -26.57 4.71 -18.43
C VAL A 372 -26.32 4.83 -16.93
N LEU A 373 -25.24 5.48 -16.51
CA LEU A 373 -24.97 5.74 -15.08
C LEU A 373 -26.09 6.59 -14.45
N ARG A 374 -26.46 7.69 -15.11
CA ARG A 374 -27.53 8.58 -14.64
C ARG A 374 -28.87 7.87 -14.61
N ASP A 375 -29.21 7.12 -15.66
CA ASP A 375 -30.46 6.37 -15.74
C ASP A 375 -30.59 5.38 -14.58
N LEU A 376 -29.53 4.60 -14.34
CA LEU A 376 -29.47 3.60 -13.28
C LEU A 376 -29.57 4.20 -11.87
N LEU A 377 -28.89 5.33 -11.61
CA LEU A 377 -28.71 5.81 -10.23
C LEU A 377 -29.55 7.04 -9.88
N THR A 378 -29.75 7.97 -10.81
CA THR A 378 -30.27 9.31 -10.47
C THR A 378 -31.74 9.53 -10.81
N THR A 379 -32.36 8.62 -11.57
CA THR A 379 -33.78 8.72 -11.93
C THR A 379 -34.68 8.37 -10.72
N PRO A 380 -35.96 8.79 -10.71
CA PRO A 380 -36.91 8.39 -9.67
C PRO A 380 -37.10 6.87 -9.53
N HIS A 381 -36.83 6.11 -10.59
CA HIS A 381 -36.88 4.65 -10.60
C HIS A 381 -35.48 4.00 -10.49
N GLY A 382 -34.44 4.81 -10.32
CA GLY A 382 -33.06 4.38 -10.17
C GLY A 382 -32.80 3.74 -8.80
N ILE A 383 -31.67 3.06 -8.71
CA ILE A 383 -31.31 2.24 -7.54
C ILE A 383 -30.76 3.06 -6.37
N ALA A 384 -30.42 4.35 -6.54
CA ALA A 384 -29.86 5.16 -5.44
C ALA A 384 -30.78 5.19 -4.23
N SER A 385 -32.09 5.38 -4.43
CA SER A 385 -33.08 5.41 -3.34
C SER A 385 -33.14 4.12 -2.51
N ARG A 386 -32.64 3.00 -3.05
CA ARG A 386 -32.57 1.68 -2.39
C ARG A 386 -31.22 1.41 -1.75
N LEU A 387 -30.19 2.15 -2.14
CA LEU A 387 -28.88 2.15 -1.48
C LEU A 387 -28.99 2.97 -0.19
N ALA A 388 -29.52 2.39 0.88
CA ALA A 388 -29.65 3.04 2.19
C ALA A 388 -28.95 2.21 3.29
N GLY A 389 -28.81 2.78 4.49
CA GLY A 389 -28.32 2.03 5.67
C GLY A 389 -26.82 1.73 5.66
N GLY A 390 -26.00 2.62 5.08
CA GLY A 390 -24.54 2.46 5.07
C GLY A 390 -23.99 1.52 4.00
N LYS A 391 -24.83 1.04 3.07
CA LYS A 391 -24.40 0.29 1.87
C LYS A 391 -23.36 1.07 1.07
N ILE A 392 -22.49 0.35 0.36
CA ILE A 392 -21.39 0.93 -0.42
C ILE A 392 -21.59 0.69 -1.91
N LEU A 393 -21.67 1.77 -2.68
CA LEU A 393 -21.61 1.73 -4.14
C LEU A 393 -20.15 1.86 -4.59
N VAL A 394 -19.66 0.88 -5.35
CA VAL A 394 -18.33 0.89 -5.97
C VAL A 394 -18.49 1.00 -7.48
N GLU A 395 -18.24 2.19 -8.02
CA GLU A 395 -18.53 2.49 -9.42
C GLU A 395 -17.23 2.46 -10.24
N THR A 396 -17.11 1.48 -11.14
CA THR A 396 -15.87 1.12 -11.83
C THR A 396 -15.73 1.69 -13.24
N SER A 397 -16.74 2.41 -13.71
CA SER A 397 -16.84 2.87 -15.10
C SER A 397 -15.88 4.01 -15.41
N THR A 398 -15.65 4.26 -16.69
CA THR A 398 -15.05 5.53 -17.14
C THR A 398 -16.17 6.47 -17.58
N VAL A 399 -16.46 7.45 -16.73
CA VAL A 399 -17.57 8.42 -16.82
C VAL A 399 -17.06 9.82 -16.45
N SER A 400 -17.81 10.86 -16.81
CA SER A 400 -17.41 12.24 -16.50
C SER A 400 -17.41 12.52 -14.98
N PRO A 401 -16.50 13.41 -14.50
CA PRO A 401 -16.56 13.92 -13.13
C PRO A 401 -17.92 14.57 -12.79
N SER A 402 -18.58 15.20 -13.77
CA SER A 402 -19.88 15.85 -13.56
C SER A 402 -21.01 14.86 -13.36
N ALA A 403 -21.12 13.82 -14.20
CA ALA A 403 -22.10 12.75 -14.01
C ALA A 403 -21.87 12.00 -12.69
N SER A 404 -20.60 11.73 -12.36
CA SER A 404 -20.22 11.11 -11.08
C SER A 404 -20.59 11.99 -9.87
N ALA A 405 -20.45 13.31 -9.97
CA ALA A 405 -20.87 14.24 -8.93
C ALA A 405 -22.40 14.32 -8.76
N GLU A 406 -23.17 14.13 -9.83
CA GLU A 406 -24.64 13.99 -9.74
C GLU A 406 -25.03 12.71 -8.98
N VAL A 407 -24.38 11.59 -9.30
CA VAL A 407 -24.54 10.33 -8.55
C VAL A 407 -24.17 10.51 -7.08
N ALA A 408 -23.06 11.20 -6.79
CA ALA A 408 -22.62 11.44 -5.43
C ALA A 408 -23.71 12.13 -4.59
N ARG A 409 -24.34 13.18 -5.12
CA ARG A 409 -25.46 13.86 -4.45
C ARG A 409 -26.66 12.94 -4.24
N ALA A 410 -26.98 12.09 -5.22
CA ALA A 410 -28.08 11.14 -5.09
C ALA A 410 -27.82 10.09 -4.00
N ILE A 411 -26.58 9.61 -3.87
CA ILE A 411 -26.16 8.60 -2.87
C ILE A 411 -26.00 9.22 -1.48
N GLU A 412 -25.46 10.44 -1.37
CA GLU A 412 -25.35 11.15 -0.09
C GLU A 412 -26.71 11.36 0.58
N ALA A 413 -27.76 11.62 -0.21
CA ALA A 413 -29.11 11.81 0.27
C ALA A 413 -29.74 10.57 0.93
N THR A 414 -29.16 9.38 0.71
CA THR A 414 -29.69 8.11 1.23
C THR A 414 -28.88 7.55 2.40
N GLY A 415 -27.73 8.17 2.71
CA GLY A 415 -26.80 7.70 3.74
C GLY A 415 -25.96 6.50 3.32
N ALA A 416 -25.94 6.15 2.03
CA ALA A 416 -24.97 5.20 1.48
C ALA A 416 -23.63 5.86 1.19
N LEU A 417 -22.60 5.04 1.00
CA LEU A 417 -21.23 5.48 0.74
C LEU A 417 -20.88 5.25 -0.73
N TYR A 418 -20.19 6.21 -1.34
CA TYR A 418 -19.85 6.19 -2.75
C TYR A 418 -18.33 6.15 -2.98
N VAL A 419 -17.84 5.01 -3.49
CA VAL A 419 -16.45 4.80 -3.89
C VAL A 419 -16.36 4.85 -5.41
N ARG A 420 -15.68 5.86 -5.93
CA ARG A 420 -15.35 5.97 -7.36
C ARG A 420 -14.11 5.14 -7.58
N SER A 421 -14.20 4.12 -8.42
CA SER A 421 -13.14 3.13 -8.58
C SER A 421 -12.84 2.82 -10.06
N PRO A 422 -12.65 3.83 -10.95
CA PRO A 422 -12.34 3.54 -12.35
C PRO A 422 -11.11 2.65 -12.50
N ILE A 423 -11.20 1.72 -13.43
CA ILE A 423 -10.21 0.66 -13.63
C ILE A 423 -9.24 1.01 -14.78
N SER A 424 -7.98 0.63 -14.63
CA SER A 424 -6.98 0.67 -15.70
C SER A 424 -6.42 -0.73 -15.97
N GLY A 425 -6.44 -1.12 -17.25
CA GLY A 425 -6.04 -2.44 -17.73
C GLY A 425 -6.83 -2.84 -18.99
N SER A 426 -6.52 -4.02 -19.52
CA SER A 426 -7.25 -4.68 -20.60
C SER A 426 -8.19 -5.77 -20.07
N THR A 427 -9.03 -6.31 -20.96
CA THR A 427 -9.85 -7.50 -20.67
C THR A 427 -9.01 -8.71 -20.26
N ALA A 428 -7.82 -8.87 -20.84
CA ALA A 428 -6.87 -9.91 -20.44
C ALA A 428 -6.37 -9.70 -19.01
N THR A 429 -5.99 -8.47 -18.63
CA THR A 429 -5.59 -8.20 -17.23
C THR A 429 -6.75 -8.29 -16.25
N ALA A 430 -8.00 -8.06 -16.68
CA ALA A 430 -9.19 -8.30 -15.88
C ALA A 430 -9.40 -9.79 -15.62
N ALA A 431 -9.25 -10.62 -16.66
CA ALA A 431 -9.25 -12.06 -16.49
C ALA A 431 -8.10 -12.52 -15.58
N ASP A 432 -6.90 -11.97 -15.71
CA ASP A 432 -5.77 -12.38 -14.86
C ASP A 432 -5.84 -11.86 -13.42
N GLY A 433 -6.84 -11.02 -13.06
CA GLY A 433 -6.93 -10.39 -11.74
C GLY A 433 -5.83 -9.36 -11.47
N LYS A 434 -5.21 -8.80 -12.53
CA LYS A 434 -4.03 -7.93 -12.46
C LYS A 434 -4.33 -6.47 -12.78
N LEU A 435 -5.59 -6.06 -12.64
CA LEU A 435 -6.00 -4.69 -12.89
C LEU A 435 -5.35 -3.71 -11.93
N THR A 436 -5.34 -2.44 -12.35
CA THR A 436 -5.03 -1.30 -11.50
C THR A 436 -6.32 -0.56 -11.17
N VAL A 437 -6.58 -0.38 -9.88
CA VAL A 437 -7.70 0.40 -9.34
C VAL A 437 -7.24 1.81 -9.02
N LEU A 438 -7.98 2.80 -9.52
CA LEU A 438 -7.85 4.20 -9.12
C LEU A 438 -9.08 4.54 -8.27
N ALA A 439 -8.90 4.90 -7.01
CA ALA A 439 -10.00 5.04 -6.06
C ALA A 439 -10.07 6.41 -5.41
N SER A 440 -11.28 6.94 -5.24
CA SER A 440 -11.57 8.11 -4.42
C SER A 440 -12.96 8.00 -3.79
N GLY A 441 -13.19 8.69 -2.67
CA GLY A 441 -14.42 8.59 -1.89
C GLY A 441 -14.13 8.57 -0.39
N PRO A 442 -15.13 8.29 0.47
CA PRO A 442 -14.89 8.12 1.91
C PRO A 442 -13.84 7.04 2.17
N ARG A 443 -12.75 7.39 2.86
CA ARG A 443 -11.61 6.49 3.09
C ARG A 443 -12.01 5.17 3.76
N ALA A 444 -12.86 5.23 4.78
CA ALA A 444 -13.37 4.03 5.46
C ALA A 444 -14.14 3.08 4.51
N ALA A 445 -14.92 3.64 3.59
CA ALA A 445 -15.63 2.84 2.57
C ALA A 445 -14.63 2.18 1.61
N TYR A 446 -13.63 2.93 1.14
CA TYR A 446 -12.57 2.40 0.30
C TYR A 446 -11.80 1.26 0.99
N GLU A 447 -11.40 1.44 2.25
CA GLU A 447 -10.70 0.42 3.04
C GLU A 447 -11.57 -0.83 3.24
N THR A 448 -12.90 -0.65 3.37
CA THR A 448 -13.87 -1.76 3.45
C THR A 448 -13.96 -2.59 2.17
N VAL A 449 -13.92 -1.94 1.00
CA VAL A 449 -14.10 -2.61 -0.29
C VAL A 449 -12.79 -3.03 -0.95
N ARG A 450 -11.65 -2.48 -0.52
CA ARG A 450 -10.33 -2.82 -1.08
C ARG A 450 -10.05 -4.33 -1.05
N PRO A 451 -10.23 -5.07 0.07
CA PRO A 451 -9.99 -6.51 0.10
C PRO A 451 -10.85 -7.29 -0.89
N VAL A 452 -12.07 -6.82 -1.18
CA VAL A 452 -12.92 -7.42 -2.23
C VAL A 452 -12.33 -7.15 -3.62
N MET A 453 -11.88 -5.92 -3.87
CA MET A 453 -11.27 -5.55 -5.15
C MET A 453 -9.92 -6.25 -5.41
N GLU A 454 -9.24 -6.76 -4.38
CA GLU A 454 -8.05 -7.61 -4.52
C GLU A 454 -8.34 -8.92 -5.26
N GLY A 455 -9.61 -9.34 -5.35
CA GLY A 455 -10.01 -10.48 -6.17
C GLY A 455 -9.81 -10.25 -7.68
N PHE A 456 -9.80 -9.00 -8.17
CA PHE A 456 -9.63 -8.71 -9.59
C PHE A 456 -8.52 -7.68 -9.90
N ALA A 457 -7.84 -7.14 -8.90
CA ALA A 457 -6.80 -6.13 -9.05
C ALA A 457 -5.61 -6.37 -8.12
N THR A 458 -4.41 -5.96 -8.57
CA THR A 458 -3.16 -6.08 -7.78
C THR A 458 -2.54 -4.74 -7.40
N ARG A 459 -2.99 -3.65 -8.02
CA ARG A 459 -2.45 -2.31 -7.79
C ARG A 459 -3.57 -1.36 -7.43
N PHE A 460 -3.35 -0.56 -6.39
CA PHE A 460 -4.37 0.30 -5.82
C PHE A 460 -3.81 1.69 -5.55
N PHE A 461 -4.49 2.71 -6.07
CA PHE A 461 -4.14 4.11 -5.85
C PHE A 461 -5.35 4.85 -5.29
N TYR A 462 -5.32 5.19 -4.00
CA TYR A 462 -6.32 6.08 -3.41
C TYR A 462 -5.87 7.53 -3.56
N VAL A 463 -6.68 8.36 -4.21
CA VAL A 463 -6.23 9.68 -4.71
C VAL A 463 -7.06 10.87 -4.23
N GLY A 464 -8.06 10.64 -3.37
CA GLY A 464 -8.85 11.74 -2.81
C GLY A 464 -10.20 11.29 -2.28
N ALA A 465 -11.02 12.26 -1.85
CA ALA A 465 -12.32 12.00 -1.25
C ALA A 465 -13.50 12.25 -2.20
N GLY A 466 -13.28 12.93 -3.33
CA GLY A 466 -14.29 13.32 -4.31
C GLY A 466 -14.01 12.71 -5.67
N GLU A 467 -14.00 13.55 -6.73
CA GLU A 467 -13.88 13.11 -8.13
C GLU A 467 -12.44 12.86 -8.62
N GLU A 468 -11.43 12.88 -7.74
CA GLU A 468 -10.02 12.83 -8.13
C GLU A 468 -9.68 11.56 -8.92
N ALA A 469 -10.27 10.41 -8.60
CA ALA A 469 -10.04 9.17 -9.36
C ALA A 469 -10.59 9.24 -10.79
N ARG A 470 -11.73 9.92 -11.01
CA ARG A 470 -12.28 10.16 -12.35
C ARG A 470 -11.34 11.03 -13.16
N THR A 471 -10.92 12.15 -12.57
CA THR A 471 -9.99 13.08 -13.23
C THR A 471 -8.67 12.38 -13.55
N LEU A 472 -8.10 11.61 -12.63
CA LEU A 472 -6.87 10.85 -12.88
C LEU A 472 -7.04 9.80 -13.98
N LYS A 473 -8.19 9.11 -14.03
CA LYS A 473 -8.48 8.18 -15.12
C LYS A 473 -8.51 8.88 -16.49
N LEU A 474 -9.11 10.07 -16.55
CA LEU A 474 -9.13 10.88 -17.77
C LEU A 474 -7.71 11.35 -18.16
N VAL A 475 -6.87 11.73 -17.20
CA VAL A 475 -5.44 12.03 -17.45
C VAL A 475 -4.71 10.83 -18.05
N ILE A 476 -4.91 9.64 -17.50
CA ILE A 476 -4.29 8.41 -18.02
C ILE A 476 -4.77 8.12 -19.44
N ASN A 477 -6.09 8.17 -19.68
CA ASN A 477 -6.63 7.87 -21.01
C ASN A 477 -6.25 8.93 -22.05
N MET A 478 -6.06 10.20 -21.64
CA MET A 478 -5.48 11.25 -22.48
C MET A 478 -4.09 10.85 -22.98
N LEU A 479 -3.24 10.36 -22.08
CA LEU A 479 -1.89 9.90 -22.44
C LEU A 479 -1.94 8.64 -23.31
N VAL A 480 -2.77 7.64 -22.97
CA VAL A 480 -2.92 6.41 -23.75
C VAL A 480 -3.33 6.70 -25.20
N GLY A 481 -4.36 7.52 -25.37
CA GLY A 481 -4.87 7.90 -26.69
C GLY A 481 -3.88 8.75 -27.48
N ALA A 482 -3.17 9.66 -26.82
CA ALA A 482 -2.17 10.51 -27.46
C ALA A 482 -0.91 9.74 -27.88
N THR A 483 -0.46 8.79 -27.06
CA THR A 483 0.66 7.90 -27.43
C THR A 483 0.34 7.11 -28.69
N SER A 484 -0.88 6.59 -28.82
CA SER A 484 -1.30 5.86 -30.02
C SER A 484 -1.22 6.72 -31.29
N ALA A 485 -1.77 7.94 -31.24
CA ALA A 485 -1.72 8.88 -32.36
C ALA A 485 -0.28 9.28 -32.72
N LEU A 486 0.56 9.57 -31.72
CA LEU A 486 1.95 9.96 -31.95
C LEU A 486 2.80 8.80 -32.51
N VAL A 487 2.58 7.57 -32.02
CA VAL A 487 3.25 6.37 -32.56
C VAL A 487 2.82 6.12 -34.00
N ALA A 488 1.53 6.25 -34.32
CA ALA A 488 1.03 6.14 -35.69
C ALA A 488 1.71 7.15 -36.64
N GLU A 489 1.79 8.42 -36.22
CA GLU A 489 2.46 9.47 -36.98
C GLU A 489 3.96 9.17 -37.18
N ALA A 490 4.66 8.78 -36.12
CA ALA A 490 6.08 8.49 -36.15
C ALA A 490 6.42 7.28 -37.04
N LEU A 491 5.63 6.21 -36.98
CA LEU A 491 5.83 5.02 -37.80
C LEU A 491 5.57 5.31 -39.28
N ALA A 492 4.49 6.01 -39.63
CA ALA A 492 4.22 6.41 -41.01
C ALA A 492 5.32 7.33 -41.57
N PHE A 493 5.81 8.28 -40.76
CA PHE A 493 6.96 9.12 -41.11
C PHE A 493 8.23 8.29 -41.36
N GLY A 494 8.54 7.35 -40.47
CA GLY A 494 9.71 6.49 -40.62
C GLY A 494 9.62 5.54 -41.81
N GLN A 495 8.43 4.99 -42.10
CA GLN A 495 8.17 4.22 -43.32
C GLN A 495 8.43 5.06 -44.58
N LYS A 496 8.04 6.34 -44.60
CA LYS A 496 8.42 7.26 -45.68
C LYS A 496 9.93 7.51 -45.78
N GLY A 497 10.64 7.38 -44.67
CA GLY A 497 12.10 7.33 -44.61
C GLY A 497 12.72 5.98 -45.00
N ASN A 498 11.93 5.00 -45.47
CA ASN A 498 12.35 3.63 -45.77
C ASN A 498 12.77 2.78 -44.56
N LEU A 499 12.22 3.05 -43.38
CA LEU A 499 12.41 2.21 -42.20
C LEU A 499 11.29 1.17 -42.08
N GLU A 500 11.64 -0.06 -41.69
CA GLU A 500 10.64 -1.09 -41.40
C GLU A 500 10.00 -0.89 -40.02
N VAL A 501 8.68 -1.13 -39.94
CA VAL A 501 7.89 -0.96 -38.70
C VAL A 501 8.46 -1.78 -37.55
N ARG A 502 8.82 -3.04 -37.80
CA ARG A 502 9.42 -3.92 -36.79
C ARG A 502 10.69 -3.32 -36.19
N GLN A 503 11.62 -2.88 -37.04
CA GLN A 503 12.89 -2.31 -36.61
C GLN A 503 12.66 -1.02 -35.82
N MET A 504 11.72 -0.17 -36.25
CA MET A 504 11.37 1.04 -35.51
C MET A 504 10.81 0.72 -34.13
N LEU A 505 9.89 -0.24 -34.03
CA LEU A 505 9.29 -0.65 -32.75
C LEU A 505 10.33 -1.24 -31.79
N GLU A 506 11.28 -2.02 -32.29
CA GLU A 506 12.40 -2.55 -31.49
C GLU A 506 13.23 -1.40 -30.89
N VAL A 507 13.67 -0.45 -31.73
CA VAL A 507 14.47 0.69 -31.27
C VAL A 507 13.68 1.61 -30.33
N ILE A 508 12.39 1.84 -30.59
CA ILE A 508 11.52 2.66 -29.75
C ILE A 508 11.40 2.04 -28.35
N ASN A 509 11.15 0.73 -28.25
CA ASN A 509 10.98 0.05 -26.96
C ASN A 509 12.28 0.04 -26.12
N GLU A 510 13.44 -0.02 -26.75
CA GLU A 510 14.75 0.04 -26.08
C GLU A 510 15.23 1.47 -25.78
N SER A 511 14.46 2.48 -26.18
CA SER A 511 14.78 3.88 -25.94
C SER A 511 14.04 4.44 -24.72
N VAL A 512 14.40 5.67 -24.33
CA VAL A 512 13.74 6.39 -23.22
C VAL A 512 12.26 6.69 -23.44
N VAL A 513 11.75 6.55 -24.67
CA VAL A 513 10.31 6.71 -24.98
C VAL A 513 9.54 5.38 -24.95
N GLY A 514 10.23 4.26 -24.75
CA GLY A 514 9.62 2.95 -24.60
C GLY A 514 8.62 2.93 -23.44
N SER A 515 7.48 2.26 -23.65
CA SER A 515 6.46 2.10 -22.61
C SER A 515 5.76 0.75 -22.73
N PRO A 516 5.19 0.22 -21.62
CA PRO A 516 4.43 -1.03 -21.68
C PRO A 516 3.33 -1.00 -22.75
N LEU A 517 2.67 0.15 -22.94
CA LEU A 517 1.65 0.36 -23.97
C LEU A 517 2.17 0.07 -25.38
N ILE A 518 3.33 0.63 -25.74
CA ILE A 518 3.95 0.41 -27.06
C ILE A 518 4.40 -1.04 -27.19
N GLY A 519 5.02 -1.59 -26.13
CA GLY A 519 5.52 -2.95 -26.11
C GLY A 519 4.45 -3.98 -26.44
N TYR A 520 3.32 -4.01 -25.71
CA TYR A 520 2.27 -5.01 -25.97
C TYR A 520 1.48 -4.76 -27.27
N LYS A 521 1.54 -3.55 -27.83
CA LYS A 521 0.93 -3.21 -29.14
C LYS A 521 1.85 -3.45 -30.34
N SER A 522 3.13 -3.74 -30.11
CA SER A 522 4.13 -3.85 -31.18
C SER A 522 3.78 -4.93 -32.20
N GLN A 523 3.36 -6.11 -31.76
CA GLN A 523 2.99 -7.21 -32.66
C GLN A 523 1.76 -6.88 -33.52
N MET A 524 0.79 -6.16 -32.96
CA MET A 524 -0.41 -5.69 -33.67
C MET A 524 -0.04 -4.67 -34.75
N LEU A 525 0.84 -3.72 -34.42
CA LEU A 525 1.32 -2.70 -35.36
C LEU A 525 2.18 -3.29 -36.49
N GLU A 526 3.03 -4.27 -36.18
CA GLU A 526 3.87 -4.96 -37.17
C GLU A 526 3.04 -5.76 -38.18
N ARG A 527 1.95 -6.39 -37.72
CA ARG A 527 1.12 -7.29 -38.53
C ARG A 527 -0.11 -6.62 -39.15
N HIS A 528 -0.37 -5.36 -38.82
CA HIS A 528 -1.61 -4.64 -39.14
C HIS A 528 -2.88 -5.40 -38.69
N ASP A 529 -2.80 -6.11 -37.55
CA ASP A 529 -3.94 -6.82 -36.97
C ASP A 529 -4.61 -5.97 -35.89
N PHE A 530 -5.51 -5.09 -36.32
CA PHE A 530 -6.24 -4.16 -35.44
C PHE A 530 -7.48 -4.79 -34.79
N THR A 531 -7.45 -6.08 -34.48
CA THR A 531 -8.48 -6.72 -33.68
C THR A 531 -8.60 -6.02 -32.31
N PRO A 532 -9.78 -5.48 -31.95
CA PRO A 532 -9.90 -4.52 -30.84
C PRO A 532 -9.86 -5.19 -29.46
N ALA A 533 -8.92 -4.75 -28.62
CA ALA A 533 -9.12 -4.82 -27.17
C ALA A 533 -9.88 -3.58 -26.66
N PHE A 534 -9.67 -2.44 -27.32
CA PHE A 534 -10.34 -1.17 -27.06
C PHE A 534 -10.55 -0.43 -28.38
N THR A 535 -11.78 -0.05 -28.71
CA THR A 535 -12.09 0.46 -30.06
C THR A 535 -11.78 1.93 -30.24
N VAL A 536 -11.64 2.37 -31.49
CA VAL A 536 -11.62 3.80 -31.87
C VAL A 536 -12.82 4.53 -31.28
N GLN A 537 -14.01 3.95 -31.37
CA GLN A 537 -15.23 4.56 -30.81
C GLN A 537 -15.16 4.73 -29.29
N GLN A 538 -14.62 3.75 -28.57
CA GLN A 538 -14.42 3.87 -27.12
C GLN A 538 -13.39 4.95 -26.77
N MET A 539 -12.34 5.09 -27.57
CA MET A 539 -11.35 6.16 -27.40
C MET A 539 -11.96 7.55 -27.68
N ILE A 540 -12.77 7.69 -28.73
CA ILE A 540 -13.56 8.90 -29.00
C ILE A 540 -14.36 9.33 -27.77
N LYS A 541 -15.11 8.39 -27.17
CA LYS A 541 -15.89 8.66 -25.96
C LYS A 541 -15.00 9.20 -24.82
N ASP A 542 -13.84 8.59 -24.58
CA ASP A 542 -12.96 9.02 -23.50
C ASP A 542 -12.32 10.40 -23.78
N PHE A 543 -11.96 10.70 -25.02
CA PHE A 543 -11.51 12.05 -25.41
C PHE A 543 -12.62 13.09 -25.23
N ASP A 544 -13.88 12.76 -25.55
CA ASP A 544 -15.00 13.66 -25.32
C ASP A 544 -15.19 13.94 -23.82
N LEU A 545 -15.08 12.91 -22.96
CA LEU A 545 -15.07 13.08 -21.50
C LEU A 545 -13.93 13.98 -21.02
N ILE A 546 -12.72 13.81 -21.56
CA ILE A 546 -11.55 14.63 -21.22
C ILE A 546 -11.79 16.09 -21.60
N ILE A 547 -12.25 16.35 -22.82
CA ILE A 547 -12.48 17.72 -23.32
C ILE A 547 -13.61 18.40 -22.53
N ASP A 548 -14.69 17.68 -22.24
CA ASP A 548 -15.80 18.21 -21.44
C ASP A 548 -15.35 18.54 -20.01
N ALA A 549 -14.59 17.67 -19.36
CA ALA A 549 -14.02 17.94 -18.04
C ALA A 549 -13.06 19.14 -18.06
N ALA A 550 -12.21 19.23 -19.09
CA ALA A 550 -11.28 20.33 -19.27
C ALA A 550 -12.00 21.69 -19.43
N ARG A 551 -13.14 21.73 -20.14
CA ARG A 551 -14.00 22.92 -20.19
C ARG A 551 -14.51 23.31 -18.81
N GLY A 552 -14.96 22.33 -18.02
CA GLY A 552 -15.42 22.55 -16.64
C GLY A 552 -14.31 23.10 -15.72
N PHE A 553 -13.08 22.64 -15.88
CA PHE A 553 -11.92 23.09 -15.10
C PHE A 553 -11.28 24.37 -15.64
N MET A 554 -11.72 24.87 -16.80
CA MET A 554 -11.03 25.93 -17.54
C MET A 554 -9.56 25.59 -17.85
N ALA A 555 -9.26 24.31 -18.07
CA ALA A 555 -7.92 23.82 -18.38
C ALA A 555 -7.77 23.66 -19.91
N PRO A 556 -6.78 24.30 -20.55
CA PRO A 556 -6.55 24.14 -21.98
C PRO A 556 -5.95 22.76 -22.31
N VAL A 557 -6.56 22.05 -23.26
CA VAL A 557 -6.15 20.70 -23.72
C VAL A 557 -5.97 20.65 -25.25
N TYR A 558 -5.04 21.44 -25.78
CA TYR A 558 -4.88 21.67 -27.23
C TYR A 558 -4.61 20.39 -28.03
N LEU A 559 -3.61 19.61 -27.62
CA LEU A 559 -3.22 18.37 -28.32
C LEU A 559 -4.36 17.34 -28.28
N THR A 560 -5.03 17.23 -27.14
CA THR A 560 -6.17 16.34 -26.95
C THR A 560 -7.29 16.63 -27.94
N ALA A 561 -7.66 17.90 -28.13
CA ALA A 561 -8.69 18.31 -29.07
C ALA A 561 -8.30 18.00 -30.53
N LEU A 562 -7.04 18.19 -30.90
CA LEU A 562 -6.52 17.83 -32.22
C LEU A 562 -6.59 16.31 -32.46
N ILE A 563 -6.07 15.52 -31.51
CA ILE A 563 -6.03 14.06 -31.61
C ILE A 563 -7.44 13.47 -31.66
N ARG A 564 -8.39 14.03 -30.90
CA ARG A 564 -9.80 13.66 -31.00
C ARG A 564 -10.37 13.83 -32.41
N GLN A 565 -9.97 14.86 -33.14
CA GLN A 565 -10.39 15.03 -34.54
C GLN A 565 -9.75 13.99 -35.46
N GLN A 566 -8.55 13.51 -35.16
CA GLN A 566 -7.95 12.39 -35.90
C GLN A 566 -8.75 11.10 -35.72
N TYR A 567 -9.15 10.78 -34.49
CA TYR A 567 -10.04 9.65 -34.24
C TYR A 567 -11.42 9.80 -34.91
N GLU A 568 -11.97 11.02 -35.02
CA GLU A 568 -13.20 11.26 -35.80
C GLU A 568 -13.01 10.92 -37.28
N ALA A 569 -11.88 11.32 -37.85
CA ALA A 569 -11.55 11.00 -39.23
C ALA A 569 -11.36 9.48 -39.43
N ALA A 570 -10.74 8.78 -38.48
CA ALA A 570 -10.63 7.31 -38.49
C ALA A 570 -12.02 6.65 -38.47
N ASN A 571 -12.91 7.13 -37.60
CA ASN A 571 -14.29 6.67 -37.50
C ASN A 571 -15.05 6.86 -38.82
N ALA A 572 -14.93 8.03 -39.45
CA ALA A 572 -15.54 8.31 -40.76
C ALA A 572 -14.98 7.44 -41.89
N GLN A 573 -13.78 6.88 -41.73
CA GLN A 573 -13.16 5.92 -42.66
C GLN A 573 -13.54 4.46 -42.37
N GLY A 574 -14.46 4.21 -41.43
CA GLY A 574 -14.95 2.87 -41.09
C GLY A 574 -14.06 2.11 -40.10
N LEU A 575 -13.15 2.80 -39.39
CA LEU A 575 -12.27 2.19 -38.39
C LEU A 575 -12.86 2.16 -36.98
N ALA A 576 -14.15 2.53 -36.83
CA ALA A 576 -14.84 2.71 -35.54
C ALA A 576 -14.68 1.53 -34.57
N GLU A 577 -14.83 0.31 -35.09
CA GLU A 577 -14.78 -0.95 -34.35
C GLU A 577 -13.39 -1.58 -34.31
N GLN A 578 -12.40 -0.99 -34.98
CA GLN A 578 -11.02 -1.48 -34.90
C GLN A 578 -10.35 -0.99 -33.62
N ASP A 579 -9.23 -1.61 -33.26
CA ASP A 579 -8.42 -1.15 -32.14
C ASP A 579 -7.99 0.32 -32.33
N PHE A 580 -7.91 1.10 -31.26
CA PHE A 580 -7.58 2.53 -31.37
C PHE A 580 -6.19 2.80 -31.99
N PHE A 581 -5.28 1.81 -32.02
CA PHE A 581 -4.02 1.89 -32.78
C PHE A 581 -4.18 1.81 -34.31
N ALA A 582 -5.39 1.59 -34.83
CA ALA A 582 -5.71 1.67 -36.26
C ALA A 582 -5.48 3.06 -36.87
N LEU A 583 -5.19 4.08 -36.06
CA LEU A 583 -4.65 5.36 -36.55
C LEU A 583 -3.40 5.17 -37.42
N LEU A 584 -2.59 4.13 -37.21
CA LEU A 584 -1.47 3.84 -38.10
C LEU A 584 -1.94 3.67 -39.55
N HIS A 585 -3.01 2.90 -39.78
CA HIS A 585 -3.57 2.70 -41.11
C HIS A 585 -3.99 4.03 -41.75
N GLN A 586 -4.60 4.92 -40.98
CA GLN A 586 -4.98 6.25 -41.45
C GLN A 586 -3.76 7.10 -41.83
N TYR A 587 -2.73 7.14 -40.98
CA TYR A 587 -1.50 7.89 -41.25
C TYR A 587 -0.73 7.33 -42.45
N GLU A 588 -0.69 6.00 -42.61
CA GLU A 588 -0.15 5.34 -43.81
C GLU A 588 -0.93 5.73 -45.07
N ALA A 589 -2.26 5.78 -45.00
CA ALA A 589 -3.12 6.22 -46.11
C ALA A 589 -2.82 7.68 -46.50
N GLN A 590 -2.77 8.57 -45.51
CA GLN A 590 -2.50 10.01 -45.71
C GLN A 590 -1.09 10.27 -46.23
N ALA A 591 -0.12 9.47 -45.81
CA ALA A 591 1.23 9.49 -46.36
C ALA A 591 1.29 8.89 -47.78
N GLY A 592 0.27 8.19 -48.27
CA GLY A 592 0.32 7.47 -49.53
C GLY A 592 1.29 6.28 -49.48
N LEU A 593 1.32 5.57 -48.35
CA LEU A 593 2.02 4.30 -48.18
C LEU A 593 1.11 3.10 -48.50
N LEU A 594 -0.22 3.28 -48.40
CA LEU A 594 -1.18 2.28 -48.84
C LEU A 594 -1.40 2.40 -50.36
N GLN A 595 -1.22 1.30 -51.09
CA GLN A 595 -1.50 1.27 -52.52
C GLN A 595 -3.01 1.42 -52.77
N SER A 596 -3.40 2.37 -53.62
CA SER A 596 -4.77 2.41 -54.15
C SER A 596 -5.04 1.13 -54.98
N PRO A 597 -6.24 0.52 -54.90
CA PRO A 597 -6.64 -0.61 -55.76
C PRO A 597 -6.74 -0.30 -57.27
N ALA A 598 -6.09 0.77 -57.77
CA ALA A 598 -6.29 1.33 -59.11
C ALA A 598 -5.02 1.40 -59.96
N ALA A 599 -3.98 0.60 -59.67
CA ALA A 599 -2.82 0.43 -60.55
C ALA A 599 -2.69 -0.99 -61.13
N ALA A 600 -3.77 -1.78 -61.09
CA ALA A 600 -3.89 -3.03 -61.82
C ALA A 600 -4.98 -2.91 -62.89
N ARG A 601 -4.59 -2.49 -64.10
CA ARG A 601 -5.02 -3.02 -65.43
C ARG A 601 -4.76 -2.00 -66.55
N PRO A 602 -4.53 -2.44 -67.80
CA PRO A 602 -3.98 -3.72 -68.26
C PRO A 602 -2.47 -3.65 -68.56
#